data_AF-A0AAV2A4U1-F1
#
_entry.id   AF-A0AAV2A4U1-F1
#
_cell.length_a   1.000
_cell.length_b   1.000
_cell.length_c   1.000
_cell.angle_alpha   90.00
_cell.angle_beta   90.00
_cell.angle_gamma   90.00
#
_symmetry.space_group_name_H-M   'P 1'
#
loop_
_entity.id
_entity.type
_entity.pdbx_description
1 polymer ?
#
loop_
_entity_poly.entity_id
_entity_poly.type
_entity_poly.pdbx_seq_one_letter_code
_entity_poly.pdbx_strand_id
1 'polypeptide(L)'
;MTTAPNEDLKNIKEDAYKLCQEFLGDTWGELSISEFGFSVVSGGLSNSLYRCSLPKNAAVKNSKTPRQVLLRIYGSLQEDLNAVLTGVTTFIFLAERKLGPKLYGVFPNGRLEEFIPSRTLSSKDYKVMYPAIARELAKIHALDVPVRKIPDFWPVIMKKWLNAVERDTKLKKNSTFEYLDVYTKAIEWLTGFDLANQFAEWCFDYGTDEYPHFIYSSEKFPSEEEQISYIRAYLDQLAKEGVILSTSIEEEIKVILQEIELFSMAAHLFWSLWSRRMTFHSSMGFTFEEYSNTRLDAFCDIRKKYLNREMCNGDSASDH
;
A
#
# COMPACT_ATOMS: atom_id res chain seq x y z
N MET A 1 -23.63 -11.35 20.73
CA MET A 1 -22.93 -11.37 22.03
C MET A 1 -21.54 -10.83 21.76
N THR A 2 -21.32 -9.56 22.06
CA THR A 2 -20.03 -8.88 21.90
C THR A 2 -19.13 -9.28 23.06
N THR A 3 -18.08 -10.05 22.80
CA THR A 3 -16.96 -10.24 23.72
C THR A 3 -16.43 -8.87 24.13
N ALA A 4 -16.10 -8.68 25.41
CA ALA A 4 -15.60 -7.41 25.88
C ALA A 4 -14.24 -7.13 25.20
N PRO A 5 -13.94 -5.89 24.75
CA PRO A 5 -12.69 -5.57 24.04
C PRO A 5 -11.41 -6.01 24.78
N ASN A 6 -11.49 -6.14 26.10
CA ASN A 6 -10.39 -6.59 26.96
C ASN A 6 -10.11 -8.10 26.89
N GLU A 7 -11.11 -8.95 26.62
CA GLU A 7 -10.90 -10.40 26.48
C GLU A 7 -10.21 -10.73 25.16
N ASP A 8 -10.64 -10.09 24.07
CA ASP A 8 -10.03 -10.28 22.75
C ASP A 8 -8.56 -9.83 22.75
N LEU A 9 -8.25 -8.69 23.36
CA LEU A 9 -6.86 -8.21 23.49
C LEU A 9 -6.00 -9.13 24.37
N LYS A 10 -6.60 -9.73 25.41
CA LYS A 10 -5.89 -10.70 26.28
C LYS A 10 -5.52 -11.96 25.51
N ASN A 11 -6.45 -12.51 24.73
CA ASN A 11 -6.20 -13.68 23.87
C ASN A 11 -5.08 -13.37 22.86
N ILE A 12 -5.13 -12.19 22.21
CA ILE A 12 -4.10 -11.78 21.26
C ILE A 12 -2.74 -11.63 21.94
N LYS A 13 -2.68 -11.11 23.18
CA LYS A 13 -1.42 -11.03 23.94
C LYS A 13 -0.84 -12.42 24.21
N GLU A 14 -1.68 -13.39 24.59
CA GLU A 14 -1.26 -14.77 24.83
C GLU A 14 -0.73 -15.44 23.56
N ASP A 15 -1.39 -15.23 22.42
CA ASP A 15 -0.95 -15.75 21.13
C ASP A 15 0.34 -15.08 20.66
N ALA A 16 0.44 -13.75 20.78
CA ALA A 16 1.64 -13.00 20.49
C ALA A 16 2.84 -13.47 21.32
N TYR A 17 2.61 -13.74 22.61
CA TYR A 17 3.61 -14.28 23.51
C TYR A 17 4.10 -15.65 23.02
N LYS A 18 3.21 -16.61 22.75
CA LYS A 18 3.56 -17.94 22.24
C LYS A 18 4.36 -17.87 20.94
N LEU A 19 3.91 -17.05 19.98
CA LEU A 19 4.60 -16.82 18.71
C LEU A 19 6.02 -16.26 18.93
N CYS A 20 6.19 -15.30 19.84
CA CYS A 20 7.51 -14.77 20.16
C CYS A 20 8.43 -15.84 20.77
N GLN A 21 7.91 -16.72 21.64
CA GLN A 21 8.71 -17.82 22.19
C GLN A 21 9.15 -18.81 21.10
N GLU A 22 8.21 -19.20 20.23
CA GLU A 22 8.43 -20.18 19.16
C GLU A 22 9.45 -19.71 18.13
N PHE A 23 9.31 -18.47 17.64
CA PHE A 23 10.12 -17.98 16.51
C PHE A 23 11.41 -17.27 16.94
N LEU A 24 11.46 -16.66 18.13
CA LEU A 24 12.63 -15.87 18.56
C LEU A 24 13.56 -16.65 19.51
N GLY A 25 13.01 -17.58 20.29
CA GLY A 25 13.78 -18.38 21.25
C GLY A 25 14.59 -17.54 22.25
N ASP A 26 15.72 -18.08 22.70
CA ASP A 26 16.66 -17.44 23.64
C ASP A 26 15.92 -16.81 24.84
N THR A 27 16.20 -15.54 25.16
CA THR A 27 15.54 -14.79 26.25
C THR A 27 14.02 -14.74 26.13
N TRP A 28 13.43 -14.85 24.93
CA TRP A 28 11.97 -14.90 24.75
C TRP A 28 11.37 -16.23 25.23
N GLY A 29 12.10 -17.34 25.06
CA GLY A 29 11.65 -18.67 25.51
C GLY A 29 11.64 -18.83 27.04
N GLU A 30 12.44 -18.02 27.76
CA GLU A 30 12.54 -18.04 29.23
C GLU A 30 11.65 -16.98 29.90
N LEU A 31 11.10 -16.05 29.11
CA LEU A 31 10.30 -14.93 29.59
C LEU A 31 8.95 -15.38 30.13
N SER A 32 8.49 -14.83 31.26
CA SER A 32 7.12 -15.04 31.72
C SER A 32 6.13 -14.10 31.00
N ILE A 33 4.87 -14.52 30.81
CA ILE A 33 3.86 -13.66 30.17
C ILE A 33 3.58 -12.35 30.94
N SER A 34 3.81 -12.33 32.26
CA SER A 34 3.73 -11.11 33.09
C SER A 34 4.77 -10.07 32.71
N GLU A 35 5.94 -10.51 32.26
CA GLU A 35 7.05 -9.65 31.87
C GLU A 35 7.04 -9.30 30.37
N PHE A 36 6.20 -10.00 29.59
CA PHE A 36 6.02 -9.75 28.17
C PHE A 36 5.36 -8.39 27.93
N GLY A 37 6.16 -7.46 27.40
CA GLY A 37 5.69 -6.14 26.98
C GLY A 37 4.90 -6.25 25.69
N PHE A 38 3.66 -5.77 25.71
CA PHE A 38 2.73 -5.86 24.59
C PHE A 38 1.95 -4.55 24.46
N SER A 39 1.91 -3.97 23.27
CA SER A 39 1.12 -2.77 22.99
C SER A 39 0.63 -2.76 21.54
N VAL A 40 -0.58 -2.26 21.33
CA VAL A 40 -1.12 -2.01 19.97
C VAL A 40 -0.29 -0.93 19.29
N VAL A 41 -0.02 -1.12 17.99
CA VAL A 41 0.60 -0.11 17.13
C VAL A 41 -0.47 0.34 16.14
N SER A 42 -0.72 1.64 16.06
CA SER A 42 -1.60 2.19 15.03
C SER A 42 -0.91 2.06 13.67
N GLY A 43 -1.64 1.57 12.66
CA GLY A 43 -1.11 1.53 11.30
C GLY A 43 -1.94 0.72 10.31
N GLY A 44 -2.46 1.41 9.30
CA GLY A 44 -3.07 0.84 8.09
C GLY A 44 -4.49 0.28 8.27
N LEU A 45 -5.26 0.28 7.18
CA LEU A 45 -6.66 -0.17 7.13
C LEU A 45 -6.81 -1.63 6.71
N SER A 46 -5.73 -2.41 6.81
CA SER A 46 -5.66 -3.77 6.24
C SER A 46 -5.06 -4.81 7.17
N ASN A 47 -4.41 -4.40 8.27
CA ASN A 47 -3.67 -5.29 9.17
C ASN A 47 -3.80 -4.82 10.62
N SER A 48 -3.68 -5.76 11.56
CA SER A 48 -3.53 -5.45 12.99
C SER A 48 -2.06 -5.55 13.38
N LEU A 49 -1.54 -4.53 14.07
CA LEU A 49 -0.12 -4.42 14.43
C LEU A 49 0.05 -4.36 15.94
N TYR A 50 1.00 -5.16 16.44
CA TYR A 50 1.32 -5.22 17.87
C TYR A 50 2.83 -5.18 18.07
N ARG A 51 3.29 -4.31 18.96
CA ARG A 51 4.67 -4.31 19.42
C ARG A 51 4.81 -5.30 20.58
N CYS A 52 5.73 -6.24 20.43
CA CYS A 52 6.12 -7.17 21.46
C CYS A 52 7.54 -6.82 21.93
N SER A 53 7.82 -6.89 23.23
CA SER A 53 9.10 -6.47 23.78
C SER A 53 9.52 -7.23 25.03
N LEU A 54 10.83 -7.43 25.16
CA LEU A 54 11.47 -7.86 26.40
C LEU A 54 11.47 -6.72 27.44
N PRO A 55 11.48 -7.05 28.75
CA PRO A 55 11.76 -6.08 29.81
C PRO A 55 13.05 -5.30 29.56
N LYS A 56 13.11 -4.04 29.99
CA LYS A 56 14.30 -3.18 29.78
C LYS A 56 15.58 -3.76 30.40
N ASN A 57 15.44 -4.47 31.51
CA ASN A 57 16.52 -5.11 32.27
C ASN A 57 16.79 -6.58 31.88
N ALA A 58 16.06 -7.14 30.91
CA ALA A 58 16.27 -8.53 30.51
C ALA A 58 17.66 -8.75 29.92
N ALA A 59 18.39 -9.74 30.44
CA ALA A 59 19.68 -10.16 29.95
C ALA A 59 19.50 -10.94 28.64
N VAL A 60 20.12 -10.44 27.57
CA VAL A 60 20.07 -11.08 26.25
C VAL A 60 21.37 -11.85 26.04
N LYS A 61 21.27 -13.17 25.88
CA LYS A 61 22.44 -14.06 25.78
C LYS A 61 23.08 -13.95 24.40
N ASN A 62 22.27 -13.87 23.35
CA ASN A 62 22.74 -13.72 21.98
C ASN A 62 22.53 -12.29 21.46
N SER A 63 23.61 -11.61 21.04
CA SER A 63 23.54 -10.26 20.46
C SER A 63 22.61 -10.09 19.26
N LYS A 64 22.25 -11.19 18.57
CA LYS A 64 21.28 -11.18 17.45
C LYS A 64 19.82 -11.25 17.90
N THR A 65 19.55 -11.58 19.16
CA THR A 65 18.18 -11.69 19.68
C THR A 65 17.56 -10.29 19.76
N PRO A 66 16.45 -10.03 19.05
CA PRO A 66 15.82 -8.72 19.08
C PRO A 66 15.21 -8.47 20.46
N ARG A 67 15.34 -7.25 20.97
CA ARG A 67 14.65 -6.84 22.20
C ARG A 67 13.18 -6.50 21.96
N GLN A 68 12.84 -6.17 20.72
CA GLN A 68 11.51 -5.73 20.30
C GLN A 68 11.24 -6.25 18.89
N VAL A 69 10.00 -6.67 18.67
CA VAL A 69 9.52 -7.14 17.36
C VAL A 69 8.14 -6.55 17.11
N LEU A 70 7.79 -6.43 15.83
CA LEU A 70 6.45 -6.10 15.40
C LEU A 70 5.76 -7.38 14.95
N LEU A 71 4.64 -7.69 15.60
CA LEU A 71 3.71 -8.71 15.17
C LEU A 71 2.71 -8.07 14.22
N ARG A 72 2.61 -8.60 13.01
CA ARG A 72 1.62 -8.21 12.01
C ARG A 72 0.68 -9.37 11.73
N ILE A 73 -0.60 -9.15 11.98
CA ILE A 73 -1.68 -10.09 11.67
C ILE A 73 -2.44 -9.56 10.46
N TYR A 74 -2.60 -10.43 9.45
CA TYR A 74 -3.32 -10.09 8.22
C TYR A 74 -4.83 -9.99 8.47
N GLY A 75 -5.51 -9.07 7.79
CA GLY A 75 -6.96 -8.91 7.88
C GLY A 75 -7.76 -10.12 7.36
N SER A 76 -9.07 -10.13 7.63
CA SER A 76 -10.03 -11.21 7.33
C SER A 76 -10.20 -11.57 5.86
N LEU A 77 -9.69 -10.74 4.95
CA LEU A 77 -9.74 -11.02 3.52
C LEU A 77 -8.64 -12.00 3.16
N GLN A 78 -9.01 -13.28 3.26
CA GLN A 78 -8.17 -14.40 2.90
C GLN A 78 -7.72 -14.25 1.45
N GLU A 79 -6.46 -13.86 1.27
CA GLU A 79 -5.81 -13.90 -0.02
C GLU A 79 -5.58 -15.36 -0.42
N ASP A 80 -5.56 -15.64 -1.73
CA ASP A 80 -5.21 -16.97 -2.22
C ASP A 80 -3.79 -17.33 -1.72
N LEU A 81 -3.51 -18.62 -1.52
CA LEU A 81 -2.22 -19.12 -1.05
C LEU A 81 -1.06 -18.57 -1.91
N ASN A 82 -1.27 -18.45 -3.22
CA ASN A 82 -0.28 -17.87 -4.14
C ASN A 82 0.07 -16.41 -3.81
N ALA A 83 -0.92 -15.61 -3.41
CA ALA A 83 -0.70 -14.22 -3.02
C ALA A 83 0.05 -14.13 -1.69
N VAL A 84 -0.27 -15.01 -0.73
CA VAL A 84 0.49 -15.13 0.54
C VAL A 84 1.94 -15.52 0.27
N LEU A 85 2.19 -16.55 -0.55
CA LEU A 85 3.53 -17.00 -0.91
C LEU A 85 4.32 -15.90 -1.64
N THR A 86 3.68 -15.19 -2.57
CA THR A 86 4.29 -14.05 -3.28
C THR A 86 4.64 -12.94 -2.30
N GLY A 87 3.72 -12.56 -1.40
CA GLY A 87 3.94 -11.52 -0.40
C GLY A 87 5.09 -11.85 0.56
N VAL A 88 5.17 -13.10 1.03
CA VAL A 88 6.26 -13.57 1.89
C VAL A 88 7.60 -13.57 1.13
N THR A 89 7.63 -14.08 -0.10
CA THR A 89 8.85 -14.11 -0.94
C THR A 89 9.38 -12.70 -1.18
N THR A 90 8.51 -11.76 -1.56
CA THR A 90 8.86 -10.36 -1.76
C THR A 90 9.38 -9.73 -0.46
N PHE A 91 8.73 -10.00 0.68
CA PHE A 91 9.16 -9.45 1.97
C PHE A 91 10.55 -9.93 2.36
N ILE A 92 10.83 -11.24 2.24
CA ILE A 92 12.16 -11.81 2.51
C ILE A 92 13.19 -11.13 1.62
N PHE A 93 12.89 -10.99 0.33
CA PHE A 93 13.82 -10.40 -0.64
C PHE A 93 14.16 -8.93 -0.32
N LEU A 94 13.17 -8.14 0.12
CA LEU A 94 13.35 -6.76 0.55
C LEU A 94 14.16 -6.67 1.85
N ALA A 95 13.85 -7.53 2.82
CA ALA A 95 14.55 -7.59 4.10
C ALA A 95 16.05 -7.92 3.91
N GLU A 96 16.37 -8.93 3.09
CA GLU A 96 17.76 -9.32 2.79
C GLU A 96 18.55 -8.23 2.07
N ARG A 97 17.86 -7.34 1.33
CA ARG A 97 18.45 -6.16 0.70
C ARG A 97 18.48 -4.91 1.57
N LYS A 98 18.03 -4.99 2.83
CA LYS A 98 17.90 -3.83 3.74
C LYS A 98 16.97 -2.74 3.20
N LEU A 99 16.01 -3.11 2.36
CA LEU A 99 14.95 -2.24 1.83
C LEU A 99 13.63 -2.40 2.60
N GLY A 100 13.65 -3.20 3.67
CA GLY A 100 12.54 -3.39 4.59
C GLY A 100 13.03 -3.87 5.96
N PRO A 101 12.14 -3.93 6.95
CA PRO A 101 12.46 -4.50 8.26
C PRO A 101 12.89 -5.96 8.14
N LYS A 102 13.79 -6.42 9.02
CA LYS A 102 14.14 -7.85 9.07
C LYS A 102 12.92 -8.72 9.34
N LEU A 103 12.91 -9.91 8.75
CA LEU A 103 11.92 -10.94 9.04
C LEU A 103 12.42 -11.87 10.13
N TYR A 104 11.60 -12.12 11.15
CA TYR A 104 11.90 -13.07 12.22
C TYR A 104 11.06 -14.35 12.16
N GLY A 105 9.84 -14.29 11.61
CA GLY A 105 8.98 -15.47 11.50
C GLY A 105 7.78 -15.24 10.59
N VAL A 106 7.28 -16.30 9.97
CA VAL A 106 6.09 -16.31 9.12
C VAL A 106 5.20 -17.45 9.56
N PHE A 107 3.90 -17.20 9.65
CA PHE A 107 2.90 -18.17 10.07
C PHE A 107 1.57 -17.88 9.33
N PRO A 108 0.59 -18.81 9.34
CA PRO A 108 -0.55 -18.77 8.42
C PRO A 108 -1.35 -17.46 8.39
N ASN A 109 -1.43 -16.74 9.52
CA ASN A 109 -2.20 -15.50 9.67
C ASN A 109 -1.33 -14.24 9.84
N GLY A 110 -0.01 -14.31 9.64
CA GLY A 110 0.83 -13.15 9.87
C GLY A 110 2.33 -13.39 9.82
N ARG A 111 3.07 -12.44 10.40
CA ARG A 111 4.53 -12.49 10.50
C ARG A 111 5.05 -11.69 11.68
N LEU A 112 6.28 -12.02 12.10
CA LEU A 112 7.10 -11.24 13.02
C LEU A 112 8.19 -10.51 12.24
N GLU A 113 8.26 -9.20 12.40
CA GLU A 113 9.22 -8.33 11.72
C GLU A 113 9.99 -7.44 12.72
N GLU A 114 11.08 -6.85 12.26
CA GLU A 114 11.83 -5.85 13.02
C GLU A 114 10.95 -4.67 13.41
N PHE A 115 10.91 -4.38 14.71
CA PHE A 115 10.30 -3.15 15.18
C PHE A 115 11.25 -1.99 14.96
N ILE A 116 10.92 -1.11 14.00
CA ILE A 116 11.66 0.12 13.72
C ILE A 116 11.06 1.24 14.60
N PRO A 117 11.81 1.82 15.56
CA PRO A 117 11.31 2.94 16.36
C PRO A 117 11.18 4.19 15.48
N SER A 118 9.98 4.44 14.97
CA SER A 118 9.69 5.54 14.06
C SER A 118 8.27 6.09 14.28
N ARG A 119 7.94 7.14 13.53
CA ARG A 119 6.56 7.58 13.29
C ARG A 119 6.29 7.50 11.80
N THR A 120 5.04 7.33 11.42
CA THR A 120 4.61 7.47 10.03
C THR A 120 4.69 8.93 9.58
N LEU A 121 4.77 9.13 8.26
CA LEU A 121 4.66 10.45 7.66
C LEU A 121 3.20 10.93 7.76
N SER A 122 3.04 12.21 8.06
CA SER A 122 1.77 12.93 8.00
C SER A 122 1.69 13.76 6.72
N SER A 123 0.50 14.29 6.41
CA SER A 123 0.28 15.26 5.32
C SER A 123 1.29 16.40 5.29
N LYS A 124 1.77 16.84 6.46
CA LYS A 124 2.71 17.96 6.61
C LYS A 124 4.15 17.58 6.24
N ASP A 125 4.51 16.32 6.33
CA ASP A 125 5.86 15.85 6.04
C ASP A 125 6.11 15.67 4.54
N TYR A 126 5.07 15.36 3.75
CA TYR A 126 5.20 15.00 2.34
C TYR A 126 5.95 16.06 1.52
N LYS A 127 5.62 17.35 1.67
CA LYS A 127 6.27 18.43 0.90
C LYS A 127 7.78 18.49 1.10
N VAL A 128 8.29 18.07 2.26
CA VAL A 128 9.74 18.06 2.54
C VAL A 128 10.36 16.72 2.18
N MET A 129 9.61 15.63 2.36
CA MET A 129 10.12 14.26 2.25
C MET A 129 9.99 13.66 0.86
N TYR A 130 9.17 14.23 -0.02
CA TYR A 130 8.85 13.60 -1.30
C TYR A 130 10.06 13.26 -2.19
N PRO A 131 11.17 14.04 -2.23
CA PRO A 131 12.33 13.64 -3.00
C PRO A 131 12.99 12.38 -2.42
N ALA A 132 12.95 12.20 -1.10
CA ALA A 132 13.47 10.98 -0.47
C ALA A 132 12.56 9.79 -0.74
N ILE A 133 11.24 9.98 -0.69
CA ILE A 133 10.25 8.93 -1.03
C ILE A 133 10.45 8.47 -2.48
N ALA A 134 10.61 9.41 -3.41
CA ALA A 134 10.88 9.14 -4.82
C ALA A 134 12.12 8.26 -5.03
N ARG A 135 13.21 8.56 -4.31
CA ARG A 135 14.45 7.76 -4.38
C ARG A 135 14.29 6.36 -3.79
N GLU A 136 13.58 6.20 -2.67
CA GLU A 136 13.35 4.87 -2.11
C GLU A 136 12.44 4.03 -3.01
N LEU A 137 11.42 4.63 -3.63
CA LEU A 137 10.57 3.96 -4.62
C LEU A 137 11.39 3.50 -5.84
N ALA A 138 12.29 4.34 -6.35
CA ALA A 138 13.18 3.99 -7.45
C ALA A 138 14.07 2.78 -7.13
N LYS A 139 14.62 2.71 -5.90
CA LYS A 139 15.39 1.53 -5.46
C LYS A 139 14.57 0.25 -5.47
N ILE A 140 13.29 0.33 -5.09
CA ILE A 140 12.37 -0.81 -5.13
C ILE A 140 12.08 -1.20 -6.59
N HIS A 141 11.81 -0.23 -7.47
CA HIS A 141 11.53 -0.49 -8.89
C HIS A 141 12.74 -1.02 -9.66
N ALA A 142 13.96 -0.74 -9.19
CA ALA A 142 15.20 -1.30 -9.74
C ALA A 142 15.42 -2.78 -9.38
N LEU A 143 14.61 -3.37 -8.49
CA LEU A 143 14.80 -4.75 -8.05
C LEU A 143 14.32 -5.77 -9.08
N ASP A 144 15.19 -6.70 -9.44
CA ASP A 144 14.77 -7.93 -10.11
C ASP A 144 14.34 -9.01 -9.10
N VAL A 145 13.07 -8.92 -8.67
CA VAL A 145 12.48 -9.87 -7.70
C VAL A 145 12.03 -11.17 -8.40
N PRO A 146 12.32 -12.38 -7.88
CA PRO A 146 11.95 -13.66 -8.49
C PRO A 146 10.47 -14.02 -8.28
N VAL A 147 9.58 -13.16 -8.75
CA VAL A 147 8.11 -13.34 -8.74
C VAL A 147 7.58 -13.37 -10.16
N ARG A 148 6.31 -13.76 -10.32
CA ARG A 148 5.61 -13.74 -11.61
C ARG A 148 5.66 -12.33 -12.22
N LYS A 149 6.23 -12.22 -13.42
CA LYS A 149 6.43 -10.94 -14.14
C LYS A 149 5.31 -10.58 -15.12
N ILE A 150 4.30 -11.45 -15.24
CA ILE A 150 3.15 -11.21 -16.13
C ILE A 150 2.35 -10.03 -15.52
N PRO A 151 2.17 -8.91 -16.24
CA PRO A 151 1.51 -7.71 -15.72
C PRO A 151 -0.03 -7.84 -15.76
N ASP A 152 -0.56 -8.97 -15.32
CA ASP A 152 -2.00 -9.25 -15.29
C ASP A 152 -2.65 -8.92 -13.93
N PHE A 153 -1.88 -8.43 -12.96
CA PHE A 153 -2.37 -8.08 -11.63
C PHE A 153 -3.62 -7.19 -11.72
N TRP A 154 -3.51 -6.07 -12.42
CA TRP A 154 -4.59 -5.11 -12.57
C TRP A 154 -5.83 -5.73 -13.18
N PRO A 155 -5.75 -6.34 -14.39
CA PRO A 155 -6.92 -6.94 -14.97
C PRO A 155 -7.56 -8.07 -14.16
N VAL A 156 -6.75 -8.96 -13.61
CA VAL A 156 -7.21 -10.10 -12.83
C VAL A 156 -7.89 -9.63 -11.54
N ILE A 157 -7.27 -8.70 -10.82
CA ILE A 157 -7.76 -8.20 -9.54
C ILE A 157 -9.00 -7.32 -9.74
N MET A 158 -8.99 -6.40 -10.70
CA MET A 158 -10.14 -5.54 -10.99
C MET A 158 -11.35 -6.36 -11.43
N LYS A 159 -11.17 -7.35 -12.31
CA LYS A 159 -12.24 -8.27 -12.70
C LYS A 159 -12.76 -9.08 -11.52
N LYS A 160 -11.87 -9.60 -10.67
CA LYS A 160 -12.23 -10.33 -9.44
C LYS A 160 -13.05 -9.45 -8.48
N TRP A 161 -12.62 -8.22 -8.24
CA TRP A 161 -13.27 -7.29 -7.32
C TRP A 161 -14.60 -6.79 -7.88
N LEU A 162 -14.67 -6.46 -9.17
CA LEU A 162 -15.92 -6.06 -9.81
C LEU A 162 -16.97 -7.18 -9.73
N ASN A 163 -16.56 -8.43 -9.96
CA ASN A 163 -17.43 -9.60 -9.77
C ASN A 163 -17.88 -9.76 -8.30
N ALA A 164 -17.01 -9.47 -7.33
CA ALA A 164 -17.37 -9.53 -5.91
C ALA A 164 -18.38 -8.44 -5.54
N VAL A 165 -18.14 -7.18 -5.95
CA VAL A 165 -19.05 -6.06 -5.71
C VAL A 165 -20.41 -6.31 -6.36
N GLU A 166 -20.48 -6.85 -7.58
CA GLU A 166 -21.73 -7.22 -8.24
C GLU A 166 -22.55 -8.21 -7.40
N ARG A 167 -21.89 -9.26 -6.87
CA ARG A 167 -22.54 -10.25 -6.00
C ARG A 167 -22.98 -9.64 -4.66
N ASP A 168 -22.10 -8.89 -4.01
CA ASP A 168 -22.29 -8.39 -2.65
C ASP A 168 -23.36 -7.29 -2.61
N THR A 169 -23.38 -6.40 -3.62
CA THR A 169 -24.36 -5.31 -3.75
C THR A 169 -25.65 -5.72 -4.46
N LYS A 170 -25.65 -6.85 -5.19
CA LYS A 170 -26.72 -7.28 -6.11
C LYS A 170 -27.01 -6.32 -7.26
N LEU A 171 -26.19 -5.27 -7.44
CA LEU A 171 -26.24 -4.41 -8.62
C LEU A 171 -25.71 -5.18 -9.81
N LYS A 172 -26.38 -5.11 -10.96
CA LYS A 172 -25.87 -5.74 -12.19
C LYS A 172 -24.90 -4.81 -12.89
N LYS A 173 -23.84 -5.39 -13.48
CA LYS A 173 -23.01 -4.65 -14.44
C LYS A 173 -23.87 -4.15 -15.59
N ASN A 174 -23.50 -3.00 -16.14
CA ASN A 174 -24.10 -2.53 -17.38
C ASN A 174 -23.77 -3.54 -18.50
N SER A 175 -24.77 -4.01 -19.23
CA SER A 175 -24.60 -4.98 -20.32
C SER A 175 -23.78 -4.45 -21.49
N THR A 176 -23.55 -3.14 -21.57
CA THR A 176 -22.68 -2.50 -22.57
C THR A 176 -21.22 -2.37 -22.12
N PHE A 177 -20.90 -2.76 -20.87
CA PHE A 177 -19.53 -2.74 -20.38
C PHE A 177 -18.76 -3.94 -20.93
N GLU A 178 -18.04 -3.73 -22.03
CA GLU A 178 -17.08 -4.71 -22.54
C GLU A 178 -15.75 -4.54 -21.81
N TYR A 179 -15.35 -5.59 -21.10
CA TYR A 179 -14.02 -5.66 -20.51
C TYR A 179 -13.02 -5.93 -21.65
N LEU A 180 -12.38 -4.88 -22.16
CA LEU A 180 -11.31 -5.06 -23.13
C LEU A 180 -10.09 -5.64 -22.42
N ASP A 181 -9.57 -6.73 -22.96
CA ASP A 181 -8.33 -7.35 -22.53
C ASP A 181 -7.15 -6.43 -22.93
N VAL A 182 -6.90 -5.35 -22.15
CA VAL A 182 -5.81 -4.36 -22.37
C VAL A 182 -4.41 -4.94 -22.06
N TYR A 183 -4.15 -6.20 -22.44
CA TYR A 183 -3.00 -6.98 -21.97
C TYR A 183 -1.71 -6.83 -22.80
N THR A 184 -1.69 -6.05 -23.88
CA THR A 184 -0.64 -6.21 -24.90
C THR A 184 0.34 -5.06 -25.07
N LYS A 185 0.22 -3.96 -24.33
CA LYS A 185 1.23 -2.89 -24.34
C LYS A 185 1.78 -2.57 -22.95
N ALA A 186 2.87 -3.28 -22.68
CA ALA A 186 4.04 -2.91 -21.88
C ALA A 186 3.92 -2.76 -20.36
N ILE A 187 4.87 -3.43 -19.71
CA ILE A 187 5.24 -3.46 -18.29
C ILE A 187 5.58 -2.06 -17.73
N GLU A 188 5.64 -1.03 -18.58
CA GLU A 188 5.84 0.38 -18.23
C GLU A 188 4.66 0.97 -17.41
N TRP A 189 3.46 0.39 -17.51
CA TRP A 189 2.24 0.88 -16.85
C TRP A 189 2.26 0.86 -15.31
N LEU A 190 3.05 -0.02 -14.68
CA LEU A 190 3.07 -0.11 -13.22
C LEU A 190 3.83 1.05 -12.56
N THR A 191 4.85 1.59 -13.25
CA THR A 191 5.61 2.73 -12.72
C THR A 191 4.74 3.98 -12.68
N GLY A 192 4.08 4.32 -13.80
CA GLY A 192 3.16 5.45 -13.85
C GLY A 192 2.03 5.32 -12.83
N PHE A 193 1.54 4.09 -12.60
CA PHE A 193 0.57 3.83 -11.55
C PHE A 193 1.09 4.18 -10.15
N ASP A 194 2.24 3.64 -9.73
CA ASP A 194 2.75 3.88 -8.37
C ASP A 194 3.05 5.36 -8.11
N LEU A 195 3.57 6.07 -9.12
CA LEU A 195 3.79 7.52 -9.06
C LEU A 195 2.47 8.29 -8.91
N ALA A 196 1.49 8.00 -9.76
CA ALA A 196 0.19 8.67 -9.71
C ALA A 196 -0.61 8.32 -8.45
N ASN A 197 -0.50 7.08 -7.96
CA ASN A 197 -1.07 6.65 -6.70
C ASN A 197 -0.42 7.42 -5.53
N GLN A 198 0.91 7.56 -5.54
CA GLN A 198 1.62 8.33 -4.52
C GLN A 198 1.17 9.81 -4.49
N PHE A 199 0.87 10.40 -5.65
CA PHE A 199 0.30 11.74 -5.75
C PHE A 199 -1.16 11.80 -5.26
N ALA A 200 -1.97 10.81 -5.61
CA ALA A 200 -3.35 10.70 -5.12
C ALA A 200 -3.39 10.62 -3.58
N GLU A 201 -2.43 9.96 -2.95
CA GLU A 201 -2.34 9.86 -1.48
C GLU A 201 -2.03 11.21 -0.80
N TRP A 202 -1.50 12.22 -1.50
CA TRP A 202 -1.34 13.56 -0.91
C TRP A 202 -2.69 14.25 -0.66
N CYS A 203 -3.71 13.84 -1.40
CA CYS A 203 -5.07 14.34 -1.24
C CYS A 203 -5.78 13.74 -0.03
N PHE A 204 -5.25 12.68 0.58
CA PHE A 204 -5.88 11.96 1.69
C PHE A 204 -5.07 12.12 2.98
N ASP A 205 -5.77 12.48 4.06
CA ASP A 205 -5.24 12.47 5.41
C ASP A 205 -6.01 11.45 6.26
N TYR A 206 -5.31 10.45 6.78
CA TYR A 206 -5.89 9.40 7.62
C TYR A 206 -5.64 9.61 9.12
N GLY A 207 -5.06 10.74 9.51
CA GLY A 207 -4.66 11.04 10.89
C GLY A 207 -5.77 11.63 11.75
N THR A 208 -7.03 11.60 11.31
CA THR A 208 -8.17 12.14 12.05
C THR A 208 -9.02 11.03 12.66
N ASP A 209 -9.42 11.22 13.92
CA ASP A 209 -10.39 10.35 14.59
C ASP A 209 -11.84 10.77 14.28
N GLU A 210 -12.05 11.94 13.67
CA GLU A 210 -13.38 12.43 13.30
C GLU A 210 -13.93 11.67 12.09
N TYR A 211 -15.19 11.22 12.15
CA TYR A 211 -15.88 10.62 11.00
C TYR A 211 -15.76 11.54 9.77
N PRO A 212 -15.38 11.01 8.58
CA PRO A 212 -15.28 9.59 8.22
C PRO A 212 -13.93 8.92 8.53
N HIS A 213 -13.11 9.45 9.43
CA HIS A 213 -11.75 8.98 9.77
C HIS A 213 -10.74 9.16 8.63
N PHE A 214 -11.07 10.04 7.68
CA PHE A 214 -10.15 10.58 6.70
C PHE A 214 -10.61 11.97 6.23
N ILE A 215 -9.68 12.77 5.72
CA ILE A 215 -9.95 14.05 5.06
C ILE A 215 -9.48 13.94 3.62
N TYR A 216 -10.35 14.29 2.68
CA TYR A 216 -9.99 14.42 1.26
C TYR A 216 -9.93 15.89 0.84
N SER A 217 -8.89 16.26 0.12
CA SER A 217 -8.75 17.57 -0.50
C SER A 217 -8.02 17.44 -1.84
N SER A 218 -8.74 17.66 -2.94
CA SER A 218 -8.17 17.65 -4.29
C SER A 218 -7.14 18.76 -4.53
N GLU A 219 -7.21 19.85 -3.76
CA GLU A 219 -6.26 20.97 -3.81
C GLU A 219 -4.85 20.59 -3.34
N LYS A 220 -4.73 19.50 -2.58
CA LYS A 220 -3.42 18.98 -2.14
C LYS A 220 -2.71 18.13 -3.19
N PHE A 221 -3.36 17.84 -4.33
CA PHE A 221 -2.70 17.17 -5.44
C PHE A 221 -1.46 17.98 -5.85
N PRO A 222 -0.29 17.35 -6.06
CA PRO A 222 0.94 18.08 -6.32
C PRO A 222 0.81 18.93 -7.58
N SER A 223 1.33 20.16 -7.51
CA SER A 223 1.49 21.02 -8.68
C SER A 223 2.41 20.38 -9.73
N GLU A 224 2.34 20.83 -10.98
CA GLU A 224 3.21 20.30 -12.04
C GLU A 224 4.70 20.43 -11.69
N GLU A 225 5.11 21.53 -11.03
CA GLU A 225 6.48 21.72 -10.53
C GLU A 225 6.86 20.65 -9.48
N GLU A 226 5.97 20.37 -8.52
CA GLU A 226 6.19 19.32 -7.51
C GLU A 226 6.24 17.93 -8.15
N GLN A 227 5.38 17.66 -9.14
CA GLN A 227 5.40 16.41 -9.90
C GLN A 227 6.73 16.24 -10.65
N ILE A 228 7.18 17.26 -11.39
CA ILE A 228 8.48 17.26 -12.09
C ILE A 228 9.62 17.00 -11.11
N SER A 229 9.63 17.69 -9.96
CA SER A 229 10.66 17.53 -8.93
C SER A 229 10.68 16.10 -8.37
N TYR A 230 9.50 15.52 -8.09
CA TYR A 230 9.37 14.14 -7.63
C TYR A 230 9.88 13.14 -8.69
N ILE A 231 9.39 13.26 -9.91
CA ILE A 231 9.71 12.36 -11.02
C ILE A 231 11.20 12.43 -11.34
N ARG A 232 11.80 13.64 -11.36
CA ARG A 232 13.24 13.80 -11.57
C ARG A 232 14.04 13.11 -10.47
N ALA A 233 13.67 13.29 -9.19
CA ALA A 233 14.34 12.61 -8.08
C ALA A 233 14.25 11.07 -8.17
N TYR A 234 13.12 10.54 -8.66
CA TYR A 234 12.93 9.12 -8.95
C TYR A 234 13.82 8.63 -10.09
N LEU A 235 13.80 9.32 -11.24
CA LEU A 235 14.58 8.96 -12.43
C LEU A 235 16.10 9.11 -12.21
N ASP A 236 16.54 10.15 -11.51
CA ASP A 236 17.94 10.31 -11.09
C ASP A 236 18.43 9.11 -10.28
N GLN A 237 17.57 8.56 -9.42
CA GLN A 237 17.91 7.37 -8.65
C GLN A 237 17.91 6.12 -9.53
N LEU A 238 16.94 5.94 -10.43
CA LEU A 238 16.97 4.83 -11.40
C LEU A 238 18.24 4.86 -12.27
N ALA A 239 18.70 6.05 -12.66
CA ALA A 239 19.96 6.19 -13.38
C ALA A 239 21.17 5.76 -12.52
N LYS A 240 21.16 6.06 -11.21
CA LYS A 240 22.19 5.57 -10.26
C LYS A 240 22.15 4.06 -10.06
N GLU A 241 20.96 3.45 -10.07
CA GLU A 241 20.79 2.00 -10.04
C GLU A 241 21.13 1.33 -11.39
N GLY A 242 21.44 2.11 -12.43
CA GLY A 242 21.79 1.60 -13.76
C GLY A 242 20.61 1.08 -14.58
N VAL A 243 19.38 1.45 -14.20
CA VAL A 243 18.15 1.01 -14.88
C VAL A 243 17.89 1.83 -16.14
N ILE A 244 18.19 3.13 -16.10
CA ILE A 244 18.03 4.05 -17.24
C ILE A 244 19.30 4.85 -17.48
N LEU A 245 19.40 5.50 -18.65
CA LEU A 245 20.49 6.42 -18.96
C LEU A 245 20.19 7.80 -18.39
N SER A 246 21.17 8.47 -17.78
CA SER A 246 20.99 9.84 -17.30
C SER A 246 20.60 10.84 -18.40
N THR A 247 20.96 10.54 -19.65
CA THR A 247 20.60 11.35 -20.82
C THR A 247 19.13 11.25 -21.23
N SER A 248 18.38 10.24 -20.76
CA SER A 248 16.95 10.09 -21.10
C SER A 248 16.01 10.76 -20.12
N ILE A 249 16.50 11.23 -18.96
CA ILE A 249 15.67 11.72 -17.85
C ILE A 249 14.65 12.77 -18.28
N GLU A 250 15.05 13.80 -19.04
CA GLU A 250 14.14 14.88 -19.41
C GLU A 250 13.05 14.45 -20.40
N GLU A 251 13.28 13.39 -21.19
CA GLU A 251 12.25 12.83 -22.07
C GLU A 251 11.30 11.91 -21.27
N GLU A 252 11.84 11.08 -20.39
CA GLU A 252 11.06 10.23 -19.48
C GLU A 252 10.13 11.06 -18.57
N ILE A 253 10.57 12.24 -18.10
CA ILE A 253 9.71 13.15 -17.34
C ILE A 253 8.45 13.51 -18.14
N LYS A 254 8.59 13.86 -19.42
CA LYS A 254 7.45 14.26 -20.27
C LYS A 254 6.49 13.09 -20.47
N VAL A 255 7.02 11.90 -20.73
CA VAL A 255 6.21 10.68 -20.91
C VAL A 255 5.42 10.41 -19.63
N ILE A 256 6.09 10.34 -18.47
CA ILE A 256 5.43 10.06 -17.20
C ILE A 256 4.36 11.10 -16.88
N LEU A 257 4.63 12.40 -17.11
CA LEU A 257 3.65 13.47 -16.86
C LEU A 257 2.37 13.31 -17.71
N GLN A 258 2.48 12.86 -18.96
CA GLN A 258 1.31 12.59 -19.81
C GLN A 258 0.47 11.43 -19.25
N GLU A 259 1.10 10.49 -18.54
CA GLU A 259 0.44 9.33 -17.98
C GLU A 259 -0.16 9.56 -16.58
N ILE A 260 0.34 10.54 -15.81
CA ILE A 260 -0.10 10.79 -14.42
C ILE A 260 -1.62 10.90 -14.32
N GLU A 261 -2.26 11.64 -15.21
CA GLU A 261 -3.70 11.83 -15.14
C GLU A 261 -4.49 10.53 -15.34
N LEU A 262 -4.09 9.72 -16.33
CA LEU A 262 -4.70 8.42 -16.61
C LEU A 262 -4.52 7.48 -15.41
N PHE A 263 -3.33 7.45 -14.82
CA PHE A 263 -3.05 6.58 -13.69
C PHE A 263 -3.65 7.07 -12.37
N SER A 264 -3.85 8.38 -12.19
CA SER A 264 -4.61 8.92 -11.06
C SER A 264 -6.07 8.45 -11.13
N MET A 265 -6.69 8.46 -12.31
CA MET A 265 -8.01 7.86 -12.50
C MET A 265 -8.01 6.37 -12.14
N ALA A 266 -7.02 5.61 -12.61
CA ALA A 266 -6.90 4.19 -12.29
C ALA A 266 -6.77 3.94 -10.78
N ALA A 267 -5.97 4.75 -10.08
CA ALA A 267 -5.77 4.64 -8.62
C ALA A 267 -7.08 4.89 -7.87
N HIS A 268 -7.79 5.96 -8.20
CA HIS A 268 -9.08 6.25 -7.59
C HIS A 268 -10.11 5.14 -7.82
N LEU A 269 -10.22 4.62 -9.05
CA LEU A 269 -11.14 3.53 -9.35
C LEU A 269 -10.79 2.24 -8.60
N PHE A 270 -9.50 1.89 -8.53
CA PHE A 270 -9.02 0.71 -7.81
C PHE A 270 -9.34 0.75 -6.33
N TRP A 271 -8.98 1.85 -5.67
CA TRP A 271 -9.18 2.01 -4.25
C TRP A 271 -10.65 2.21 -3.88
N SER A 272 -11.45 2.77 -4.79
CA SER A 272 -12.91 2.76 -4.67
C SER A 272 -13.45 1.32 -4.65
N LEU A 273 -13.10 0.48 -5.62
CA LEU A 273 -13.56 -0.91 -5.68
C LEU A 273 -13.04 -1.75 -4.50
N TRP A 274 -11.77 -1.57 -4.13
CA TRP A 274 -11.20 -2.20 -2.94
C TRP A 274 -12.03 -1.86 -1.72
N SER A 275 -12.27 -0.56 -1.47
CA SER A 275 -12.99 -0.09 -0.29
C SER A 275 -14.45 -0.53 -0.29
N ARG A 276 -15.11 -0.53 -1.46
CA ARG A 276 -16.48 -1.04 -1.57
C ARG A 276 -16.59 -2.49 -1.14
N ARG A 277 -15.59 -3.31 -1.48
CA ARG A 277 -15.49 -4.69 -1.00
C ARG A 277 -15.26 -4.71 0.51
N MET A 278 -14.35 -3.90 1.04
CA MET A 278 -14.07 -3.86 2.49
C MET A 278 -15.32 -3.56 3.33
N THR A 279 -16.27 -2.75 2.84
CA THR A 279 -17.55 -2.48 3.52
C THR A 279 -18.29 -3.76 3.94
N PHE A 280 -18.17 -4.85 3.18
CA PHE A 280 -18.88 -6.10 3.46
C PHE A 280 -18.04 -7.15 4.21
N HIS A 281 -16.71 -7.01 4.17
CA HIS A 281 -15.78 -8.08 4.62
C HIS A 281 -14.85 -7.67 5.76
N SER A 282 -14.76 -6.37 6.06
CA SER A 282 -13.90 -5.82 7.11
C SER A 282 -14.66 -5.63 8.42
N SER A 283 -14.01 -5.99 9.53
CA SER A 283 -14.45 -5.61 10.89
C SER A 283 -13.69 -4.40 11.43
N MET A 284 -12.85 -3.74 10.62
CA MET A 284 -12.08 -2.59 11.05
C MET A 284 -12.96 -1.36 11.24
N GLY A 285 -12.62 -0.52 12.23
CA GLY A 285 -13.34 0.73 12.54
C GLY A 285 -13.07 1.87 11.56
N PHE A 286 -13.16 1.60 10.26
CA PHE A 286 -12.99 2.58 9.18
C PHE A 286 -14.23 2.64 8.29
N THR A 287 -14.52 3.82 7.75
CA THR A 287 -15.74 4.11 6.98
C THR A 287 -15.51 3.79 5.50
N PHE A 288 -15.43 2.49 5.20
CA PHE A 288 -15.07 2.02 3.87
C PHE A 288 -16.05 2.45 2.76
N GLU A 289 -17.33 2.66 3.08
CA GLU A 289 -18.32 3.11 2.10
C GLU A 289 -18.09 4.57 1.68
N GLU A 290 -17.85 5.45 2.64
CA GLU A 290 -17.56 6.86 2.46
C GLU A 290 -16.26 7.07 1.69
N TYR A 291 -15.22 6.31 2.04
CA TYR A 291 -13.96 6.31 1.30
C TYR A 291 -14.14 5.80 -0.13
N SER A 292 -14.92 4.73 -0.33
CA SER A 292 -15.25 4.21 -1.66
C SER A 292 -15.91 5.27 -2.54
N ASN A 293 -16.91 5.98 -2.00
CA ASN A 293 -17.64 7.01 -2.72
C ASN A 293 -16.72 8.21 -3.03
N THR A 294 -15.92 8.66 -2.06
CA THR A 294 -15.00 9.80 -2.27
C THR A 294 -13.97 9.50 -3.36
N ARG A 295 -13.39 8.29 -3.38
CA ARG A 295 -12.47 7.89 -4.46
C ARG A 295 -13.20 7.83 -5.81
N LEU A 296 -14.46 7.37 -5.84
CA LEU A 296 -15.24 7.31 -7.09
C LEU A 296 -15.56 8.72 -7.63
N ASP A 297 -15.91 9.66 -6.74
CA ASP A 297 -16.18 11.05 -7.12
C ASP A 297 -14.91 11.71 -7.69
N ALA A 298 -13.75 11.50 -7.04
CA ALA A 298 -12.46 11.96 -7.55
C ALA A 298 -12.15 11.40 -8.95
N PHE A 299 -12.42 10.11 -9.19
CA PHE A 299 -12.32 9.52 -10.52
C PHE A 299 -13.22 10.23 -11.54
N CYS A 300 -14.49 10.46 -11.19
CA CYS A 300 -15.47 11.09 -12.08
C CYS A 300 -15.05 12.53 -12.44
N ASP A 301 -14.54 13.28 -11.48
CA ASP A 301 -14.06 14.65 -11.68
C ASP A 301 -12.87 14.71 -12.64
N ILE A 302 -11.87 13.84 -12.46
CA ILE A 302 -10.71 13.76 -13.35
C ILE A 302 -11.16 13.32 -14.75
N ARG A 303 -11.98 12.27 -14.85
CA ARG A 303 -12.51 11.77 -16.13
C ARG A 303 -13.25 12.85 -16.91
N LYS A 304 -14.07 13.66 -16.23
CA LYS A 304 -14.78 14.77 -16.87
C LYS A 304 -13.81 15.80 -17.45
N LYS A 305 -12.75 16.17 -16.72
CA LYS A 305 -11.69 17.08 -17.21
C LYS A 305 -10.92 16.48 -18.39
N TYR A 306 -10.63 15.19 -18.34
CA TYR A 306 -9.94 14.45 -19.40
C TYR A 306 -10.75 14.46 -20.70
N LEU A 307 -12.02 14.02 -20.64
CA LEU A 307 -12.89 13.95 -21.81
C LEU A 307 -13.15 15.33 -22.44
N ASN A 308 -13.28 16.37 -21.62
CA ASN A 308 -13.44 17.74 -22.12
C ASN A 308 -12.21 18.21 -22.92
N ARG A 309 -10.99 17.84 -22.49
CA ARG A 309 -9.76 18.17 -23.21
C ARG A 309 -9.64 17.40 -24.52
N GLU A 310 -9.95 16.11 -24.51
CA GLU A 310 -9.96 15.28 -25.71
C GLU A 310 -10.96 15.79 -26.76
N MET A 311 -12.16 16.23 -26.33
CA MET A 311 -13.13 16.84 -27.22
C MET A 311 -12.62 18.16 -27.83
N CYS A 312 -12.04 19.06 -27.01
CA CYS A 312 -11.46 20.32 -27.52
C CYS A 312 -10.26 20.09 -28.47
N ASN A 313 -9.46 19.05 -28.24
CA ASN A 313 -8.33 18.70 -29.10
C ASN A 313 -8.80 17.98 -30.38
N GLY A 314 -9.89 17.21 -30.33
CA GLY A 314 -10.49 16.55 -31.50
C GLY A 314 -11.12 17.53 -32.49
N ASP A 315 -11.71 18.63 -32.00
CA ASP A 315 -12.35 19.66 -32.85
C ASP A 315 -11.33 20.59 -33.53
N SER A 316 -10.06 20.57 -33.14
CA SER A 316 -8.98 21.35 -33.79
C SER A 316 -8.21 20.58 -34.87
N ALA A 317 -8.49 19.28 -35.03
CA ALA A 317 -7.87 18.42 -36.04
C ALA A 317 -8.74 18.21 -37.30
N SER A 318 -9.97 18.75 -37.34
CA SER A 318 -10.89 18.62 -38.47
C SER A 318 -10.86 19.80 -39.46
N ASP A 319 -10.06 20.83 -39.20
CA ASP A 319 -9.97 22.04 -40.02
C ASP A 319 -8.57 22.22 -40.64
N HIS A 320 -7.98 21.19 -41.28
CA HIS A 320 -6.85 21.37 -42.21
C HIS A 320 -6.91 20.44 -43.42
#